data_AF-A0A838G5X6-F1
#
_entry.id   AF-A0A838G5X6-F1
#
_cell.length_a   1.000
_cell.length_b   1.000
_cell.length_c   1.000
_cell.angle_alpha   90.00
_cell.angle_beta   90.00
_cell.angle_gamma   90.00
#
_symmetry.space_group_name_H-M   'P 1'
#
loop_
_entity.id
_entity.type
_entity.pdbx_description
1 polymer ?
#
loop_
_entity_poly.entity_id
_entity_poly.type
_entity_poly.pdbx_seq_one_letter_code
_entity_poly.pdbx_strand_id
1 'polypeptide(L)'
;MEAASPHHHVPENPSDPVSDSPAFFVIRGEASDEEVAALVAVLGGLAGSATPPAKRRRPEWSAPHRLVRTPQAAGAGRWRSSALPT
;
A
#
# COMPACT_ATOMS: atom_id res chain seq x y z
N MET A 1 -12.35 15.26 -45.21
CA MET A 1 -12.08 13.93 -45.78
C MET A 1 -10.77 14.11 -46.53
N GLU A 2 -9.62 13.61 -46.11
CA GLU A 2 -9.28 12.28 -45.61
C GLU A 2 -8.10 12.42 -44.63
N ALA A 3 -8.06 11.56 -43.61
CA ALA A 3 -7.19 11.65 -42.44
C ALA A 3 -5.70 11.40 -42.75
N ALA A 4 -4.81 12.18 -42.14
CA ALA A 4 -3.43 11.77 -41.90
C ALA A 4 -3.41 10.82 -40.69
N SER A 5 -3.18 9.52 -40.93
CA SER A 5 -2.85 8.57 -39.88
C SER A 5 -1.32 8.44 -39.79
N PRO A 6 -0.67 8.93 -38.72
CA PRO A 6 0.68 8.50 -38.42
C PRO A 6 0.60 7.19 -37.60
N HIS A 7 1.10 6.11 -38.19
CA HIS A 7 1.38 4.86 -37.48
C HIS A 7 2.36 5.14 -36.33
N HIS A 8 1.90 5.05 -35.09
CA HIS A 8 2.76 5.18 -33.92
C HIS A 8 3.41 3.82 -33.64
N HIS A 9 4.57 3.56 -34.24
CA HIS A 9 5.45 2.47 -33.84
C HIS A 9 6.34 2.98 -32.70
N VAL A 10 5.93 2.74 -31.46
CA VAL A 10 6.83 2.89 -30.30
C VAL A 10 7.87 1.77 -30.40
N PRO A 11 9.16 2.05 -30.59
CA PRO A 11 10.15 1.00 -30.39
C PRO A 11 10.13 0.65 -28.90
N GLU A 12 9.69 -0.57 -28.59
CA GLU A 12 10.05 -1.22 -27.33
C GLU A 12 11.59 -1.20 -27.27
N ASN A 13 12.16 -0.57 -26.24
CA ASN A 13 13.60 -0.52 -26.06
C ASN A 13 14.01 -1.77 -25.25
N PRO A 14 14.65 -2.80 -25.86
CA PRO A 14 15.00 -4.05 -25.17
C PRO A 14 16.22 -3.89 -24.26
N SER A 15 16.39 -2.74 -23.60
CA SER A 15 17.49 -2.47 -22.69
C SER A 15 17.06 -1.49 -21.62
N ASP A 16 16.07 -1.87 -20.80
CA ASP A 16 16.06 -1.41 -19.42
C ASP A 16 17.06 -2.28 -18.65
N PRO A 17 18.30 -1.82 -18.38
CA PRO A 17 19.12 -2.51 -17.41
C PRO A 17 18.35 -2.54 -16.09
N VAL A 18 18.35 -3.70 -15.43
CA VAL A 18 17.79 -3.86 -14.08
C VAL A 18 18.27 -2.67 -13.26
N SER A 19 17.35 -1.76 -12.95
CA SER A 19 17.67 -0.55 -12.20
C SER A 19 18.18 -0.99 -10.83
N ASP A 20 19.50 -0.92 -10.64
CA ASP A 20 20.18 -1.19 -9.37
C ASP A 20 19.96 -0.05 -8.36
N SER A 21 19.12 0.92 -8.73
CA SER A 21 18.68 1.99 -7.84
C SER A 21 17.73 1.41 -6.80
N PRO A 22 17.99 1.62 -5.50
CA PRO A 22 17.09 1.15 -4.48
C PRO A 22 15.71 1.77 -4.68
N ALA A 23 14.67 0.93 -4.59
CA ALA A 23 13.28 1.36 -4.74
C ALA A 23 12.86 2.45 -3.72
N PHE A 24 13.67 2.64 -2.66
CA PHE A 24 13.47 3.64 -1.63
C PHE A 24 14.80 4.32 -1.31
N PHE A 25 14.76 5.63 -1.12
CA PHE A 25 15.91 6.44 -0.74
C PHE A 25 15.74 7.00 0.68
N VAL A 26 16.83 7.05 1.43
CA VAL A 26 16.86 7.64 2.76
C VAL A 26 16.96 9.16 2.61
N ILE A 27 15.92 9.88 3.00
CA ILE A 27 15.85 11.35 2.84
C ILE A 27 16.67 12.08 3.91
N ARG A 28 16.85 11.47 5.09
CA ARG A 28 17.67 11.98 6.20
C ARG A 28 18.22 10.77 6.97
N GLY A 29 19.46 10.38 6.67
CA GLY A 29 20.04 9.11 7.15
C GLY A 29 20.98 9.23 8.35
N GLU A 30 21.41 10.43 8.68
CA GLU A 30 22.28 10.70 9.82
C GLU A 30 21.41 11.16 10.98
N ALA A 31 20.94 10.20 11.79
CA ALA A 31 20.30 10.50 13.06
C ALA A 31 21.39 10.55 14.15
N SER A 32 21.33 11.53 15.04
CA SER A 32 22.25 11.57 16.19
C SER A 32 21.91 10.49 17.21
N ASP A 33 22.87 10.14 18.06
CA ASP A 33 22.65 9.16 19.15
C ASP A 33 21.50 9.59 20.07
N GLU A 34 21.34 10.90 20.31
CA GLU A 34 20.24 11.46 21.10
C GLU A 34 18.88 11.29 20.41
N GLU A 35 18.81 11.46 19.08
CA GLU A 35 17.58 11.26 18.32
C GLU A 35 17.16 9.79 18.30
N VAL A 36 18.12 8.88 18.16
CA VAL A 36 17.89 7.44 18.29
C VAL A 36 17.36 7.11 19.68
N ALA A 37 17.99 7.65 20.73
CA ALA A 37 17.55 7.45 22.11
C ALA A 37 16.13 7.98 22.35
N ALA A 38 15.79 9.15 21.81
CA ALA A 38 14.46 9.73 21.91
C ALA A 38 13.39 8.85 21.26
N LEU A 39 13.67 8.31 20.06
CA LEU A 39 12.76 7.39 19.38
C LEU A 39 12.56 6.09 20.17
N VAL A 40 13.63 5.51 20.70
CA VAL A 40 13.54 4.29 21.53
C VAL A 40 12.75 4.55 22.80
N ALA A 41 12.95 5.69 23.47
CA ALA A 41 12.21 6.06 24.67
C ALA A 41 10.70 6.20 24.40
N VAL A 42 10.32 6.86 23.29
CA VAL A 42 8.91 7.00 22.88
C VAL A 42 8.29 5.64 22.55
N LEU A 43 8.96 4.84 21.73
CA LEU A 43 8.44 3.51 21.34
C LEU A 43 8.36 2.56 22.54
N GLY A 44 9.34 2.59 23.44
CA GLY A 44 9.32 1.82 24.68
C GLY A 44 8.18 2.24 25.62
N GLY A 45 7.92 3.55 25.74
CA GLY A 45 6.78 4.08 26.48
C GLY A 45 5.43 3.64 25.91
N LEU A 46 5.29 3.61 24.58
CA LEU A 46 4.09 3.09 23.91
C LEU A 46 3.92 1.59 24.09
N ALA A 47 5.01 0.82 24.05
CA ALA A 47 4.99 -0.64 24.22
C ALA A 47 4.72 -1.09 25.66
N GLY A 48 5.06 -0.26 26.66
CA GLY A 48 4.89 -0.54 28.10
C GLY A 48 3.44 -0.58 28.59
N SER A 49 2.46 -0.13 27.79
CA SER A 49 1.05 -0.30 28.08
C SER A 49 0.63 -1.75 27.79
N ALA A 50 1.00 -2.66 28.68
CA ALA A 50 0.58 -4.06 28.64
C ALA A 50 -0.91 -4.17 28.98
N THR A 51 -1.76 -3.79 28.03
CA THR A 51 -3.13 -4.29 27.98
C THR A 51 -3.07 -5.82 27.82
N PRO A 52 -3.80 -6.60 28.63
CA PRO A 52 -3.86 -8.05 28.46
C PRO A 52 -4.13 -8.38 26.98
N PRO A 53 -3.43 -9.38 26.41
CA PRO A 53 -3.46 -9.61 24.97
C PRO A 53 -4.91 -9.75 24.52
N ALA A 54 -5.39 -8.72 23.80
CA ALA A 54 -6.71 -8.76 23.21
C ALA A 54 -6.80 -10.01 22.35
N LYS A 55 -7.94 -10.71 22.38
CA LYS A 55 -8.16 -11.90 21.57
C LYS A 55 -7.77 -11.57 20.13
N ARG A 56 -6.71 -12.21 19.60
CA ARG A 56 -6.12 -11.84 18.31
C ARG A 56 -7.22 -11.90 17.26
N ARG A 57 -7.72 -10.74 16.82
CA ARG A 57 -8.70 -10.69 15.73
C ARG A 57 -7.99 -11.29 14.52
N ARG A 58 -8.63 -12.26 13.87
CA ARG A 58 -8.17 -12.69 12.55
C ARG A 58 -8.12 -11.43 11.69
N PRO A 59 -6.99 -11.14 11.05
CA PRO A 59 -6.90 -9.92 10.30
C PRO A 59 -7.90 -10.00 9.15
N GLU A 60 -8.62 -8.91 8.91
CA GLU A 60 -9.80 -8.90 8.04
C GLU A 60 -9.49 -9.40 6.62
N TRP A 61 -8.26 -9.22 6.14
CA TRP A 61 -7.79 -9.75 4.85
C TRP A 61 -7.76 -11.29 4.76
N SER A 62 -7.71 -11.99 5.90
CA SER A 62 -7.71 -13.46 5.99
C SER A 62 -9.09 -14.06 6.30
N ALA A 63 -10.14 -13.23 6.31
CA ALA A 63 -11.45 -13.67 6.75
C ALA A 63 -12.10 -14.63 5.72
N PRO A 64 -12.67 -15.78 6.14
CA PRO A 64 -13.22 -16.77 5.21
C PRO A 64 -14.31 -16.25 4.26
N HIS A 65 -15.07 -15.22 4.66
CA HIS A 65 -16.07 -14.60 3.79
C HIS A 65 -15.46 -13.88 2.58
N ARG A 66 -14.16 -13.60 2.59
CA ARG A 66 -13.41 -13.06 1.43
C ARG A 66 -12.90 -14.14 0.48
N LEU A 67 -12.94 -15.41 0.86
CA LEU A 67 -12.62 -16.53 -0.03
C LEU A 67 -13.67 -16.70 -1.14
N VAL A 68 -14.87 -16.18 -0.90
CA VAL A 68 -15.96 -16.12 -1.87
C VAL A 68 -16.21 -14.67 -2.25
N ARG A 69 -16.37 -14.41 -3.54
CA ARG A 69 -16.70 -13.07 -4.03
C ARG A 69 -18.15 -12.76 -3.69
N THR A 70 -18.40 -11.72 -2.89
CA THR A 70 -19.75 -11.18 -2.73
C THR A 70 -20.22 -10.52 -4.02
N PRO A 71 -21.37 -10.92 -4.59
CA PRO A 71 -21.93 -10.27 -5.76
C PRO A 71 -22.23 -8.80 -5.47
N GLN A 72 -21.67 -7.91 -6.29
CA GLN A 72 -22.04 -6.49 -6.26
C GLN A 72 -23.32 -6.31 -7.08
N ALA A 73 -24.39 -5.82 -6.45
CA ALA A 73 -25.65 -5.56 -7.15
C ALA A 73 -25.51 -4.32 -8.06
N ALA A 74 -25.97 -4.42 -9.30
CA ALA A 74 -26.14 -3.27 -10.17
C ALA A 74 -27.34 -2.42 -9.70
N GLY A 75 -27.23 -1.09 -9.76
CA GLY A 75 -28.32 -0.19 -9.39
C GLY A 75 -27.87 1.22 -9.04
N ALA A 76 -28.84 2.15 -8.94
CA ALA A 76 -28.57 3.54 -8.58
C ALA A 76 -27.82 3.62 -7.23
N GLY A 77 -26.74 4.41 -7.18
CA GLY A 77 -25.93 4.59 -5.97
C GLY A 77 -24.99 3.43 -5.61
N ARG A 78 -25.06 2.28 -6.30
CA ARG A 78 -24.21 1.10 -6.02
C ARG A 78 -22.73 1.33 -6.33
N TRP A 79 -22.44 2.10 -7.37
CA TRP A 79 -21.06 2.54 -7.69
C TRP A 79 -20.46 3.46 -6.61
N ARG A 80 -21.27 4.26 -5.92
CA ARG A 80 -20.78 5.14 -4.85
C ARG A 80 -20.52 4.37 -3.55
N SER A 81 -21.22 3.25 -3.34
CA SER A 81 -21.07 2.41 -2.16
C SER A 81 -19.94 1.38 -2.29
N SER A 82 -19.36 1.17 -3.48
CA SER A 82 -18.20 0.26 -3.65
C SER A 82 -16.92 0.75 -2.96
N ALA A 83 -16.84 2.04 -2.62
CA ALA A 83 -15.71 2.63 -1.92
C ALA A 83 -15.83 2.58 -0.39
N LEU A 84 -16.99 2.15 0.13
CA LEU A 84 -17.21 2.03 1.57
C LEU A 84 -16.82 0.63 2.05
N PRO A 85 -16.22 0.49 3.25
CA PRO A 85 -16.00 -0.82 3.85
C PRO A 85 -17.34 -1.52 4.07
N THR A 86 -17.44 -2.78 3.61
CA THR A 86 -18.52 -3.72 3.97
C THR A 86 -18.19 -4.49 5.22
#